data_AF-A0A3A4RUT5-F1
#
_entry.id   AF-A0A3A4RUT5-F1
#
_cell.length_a   1.000
_cell.length_b   1.000
_cell.length_c   1.000
_cell.angle_alpha   90.00
_cell.angle_beta   90.00
_cell.angle_gamma   90.00
#
_symmetry.space_group_name_H-M   'P 1'
#
loop_
_entity.id
_entity.type
_entity.pdbx_description
1 polymer ?
#
loop_
_entity_poly.entity_id
_entity_poly.type
_entity_poly.pdbx_seq_one_letter_code
_entity_poly.pdbx_strand_id
1 'polypeptide(L)' 'MSPFSSITKLFILFENLFKPRQLYLQPQNSVLSNLRLAS' A
#
# COMPACT_ATOMS: atom_id res chain seq x y z
N MET A 1 -15.87 21.23 21.20
CA MET A 1 -15.03 20.33 20.38
C MET A 1 -14.31 19.38 21.32
N SER A 2 -14.68 18.09 21.37
CA SER A 2 -14.11 17.16 22.37
C SER A 2 -12.67 16.76 21.97
N PRO A 3 -11.72 16.73 22.92
CA PRO A 3 -10.32 16.39 22.64
C PRO A 3 -10.16 14.96 22.10
N PHE A 4 -11.08 14.07 22.47
CA PHE A 4 -11.18 12.70 21.95
C PHE A 4 -11.37 12.63 20.43
N SER A 5 -12.07 13.61 19.83
CA SER A 5 -12.25 13.68 18.37
C SER A 5 -10.95 14.01 17.63
N SER A 6 -9.99 14.66 18.28
CA SER A 6 -8.71 15.02 17.67
C SER A 6 -7.75 13.83 17.63
N ILE A 7 -7.74 13.01 18.69
CA ILE A 7 -6.88 11.82 18.79
C ILE A 7 -7.28 10.78 17.76
N THR A 8 -8.59 10.55 17.57
CA THR A 8 -9.09 9.58 16.58
C THR A 8 -8.75 9.99 15.15
N LYS A 9 -8.82 11.28 14.82
CA LYS A 9 -8.42 11.80 13.49
C LYS A 9 -6.94 11.58 13.21
N LEU A 10 -6.07 11.78 14.20
CA LEU A 10 -4.64 11.54 14.07
C LEU A 10 -4.36 10.05 13.77
N PHE A 11 -4.99 9.16 14.53
CA PHE A 11 -4.86 7.70 14.36
C PHE A 11 -5.27 7.24 12.96
N ILE A 12 -6.41 7.72 12.45
CA ILE A 12 -6.92 7.38 11.11
C ILE A 12 -6.00 7.91 10.01
N LEU A 13 -5.39 9.09 10.19
CA LEU A 13 -4.45 9.64 9.23
C LEU A 13 -3.16 8.82 9.17
N PHE A 14 -2.61 8.44 10.32
CA PHE A 14 -1.45 7.57 10.40
C PHE A 14 -1.73 6.20 9.78
N GLU A 15 -2.85 5.57 10.10
CA GLU A 15 -3.27 4.32 9.48
C GLU A 15 -3.39 4.43 7.96
N ASN A 16 -3.94 5.52 7.42
CA ASN A 16 -4.05 5.68 5.96
C ASN A 16 -2.73 6.05 5.27
N LEU A 17 -1.78 6.66 5.99
CA LEU A 17 -0.48 7.07 5.46
C LEU A 17 0.56 5.94 5.55
N PHE A 18 0.52 5.17 6.62
CA PHE A 18 1.38 4.01 6.88
C PHE A 18 0.77 2.68 6.47
N LYS A 19 -0.50 2.65 6.01
CA LYS A 19 -0.97 1.55 5.17
C LYS A 19 0.12 1.35 4.13
N PRO A 20 0.74 0.15 4.04
CA PRO A 20 1.64 -0.14 2.95
C PRO A 20 0.77 -0.02 1.71
N ARG A 21 0.79 1.15 1.08
CA ARG A 21 0.35 1.30 -0.29
C ARG A 21 1.26 0.31 -0.97
N GLN A 22 0.63 -0.79 -1.34
CA GLN A 22 1.17 -1.85 -2.15
C GLN A 22 1.52 -1.16 -3.47
N LEU A 23 2.61 -0.37 -3.43
CA LEU A 23 3.45 -0.04 -4.55
C LEU A 23 3.56 -1.38 -5.21
N TYR A 24 2.93 -1.46 -6.38
CA TYR A 24 2.79 -2.64 -7.18
C TYR A 24 4.21 -3.05 -7.58
N LEU A 25 4.97 -3.57 -6.61
CA LEU A 25 6.16 -4.33 -6.76
C LEU A 25 5.61 -5.57 -7.42
N GLN A 26 5.47 -5.46 -8.74
CA GLN A 26 5.17 -6.56 -9.61
C GLN A 26 6.10 -7.66 -9.11
N PRO A 27 5.55 -8.78 -8.59
CA PRO A 27 6.41 -9.90 -8.25
C PRO A 27 7.20 -10.16 -9.53
N GLN A 28 8.52 -10.18 -9.42
CA GLN A 28 9.45 -10.23 -10.57
C GLN A 28 9.18 -11.40 -11.53
N ASN A 29 8.25 -12.30 -11.16
CA ASN A 29 7.55 -13.25 -12.02
C ASN A 29 6.92 -12.69 -13.30
N SER A 30 6.58 -11.40 -13.39
CA SER A 30 6.02 -10.87 -14.65
C SER A 30 7.07 -10.76 -15.76
N VAL A 31 8.34 -10.52 -15.43
CA VAL A 31 9.43 -10.49 -16.44
C VAL A 31 9.72 -11.91 -16.94
N LEU A 32 9.77 -12.88 -16.03
CA LEU A 32 9.97 -14.30 -16.36
C LEU A 32 8.80 -14.90 -17.17
N SER A 33 7.55 -14.50 -16.89
CA SER A 33 6.39 -14.99 -17.64
C SER A 33 6.36 -14.50 -19.09
N ASN A 34 6.85 -13.28 -19.36
CA ASN A 34 6.94 -12.75 -20.72
C ASN A 34 8.00 -13.46 -21.57
N LEU A 35 9.13 -13.85 -20.95
CA LEU A 35 10.21 -14.54 -21.66
C LEU A 35 9.81 -15.96 -22.08
N ARG A 36 9.02 -16.65 -21.25
CA ARG A 36 8.49 -18.00 -21.56
C ARG A 36 7.40 -18.00 -22.66
N LEU A 37 6.69 -16.90 -22.84
CA LEU A 37 5.69 -16.76 -23.91
C LEU A 37 6.33 -16.42 -25.27
N ALA A 38 7.56 -15.90 -25.26
CA ALA A 38 8.32 -15.57 -26.46
C ALA A 38 9.26 -16.70 -26.93
N SER A 39 9.31 -17.83 -26.19
CA SER A 39 10.09 -19.03 -26.52
C SER A 39 9.24 -20.13 -27.15
#